data_AF-A0AA42QLX3-F1
#
_entry.id   AF-A0AA42QLX3-F1
#
_cell.length_a   1.000
_cell.length_b   1.000
_cell.length_c   1.000
_cell.angle_alpha   90.00
_cell.angle_beta   90.00
_cell.angle_gamma   90.00
#
_symmetry.space_group_name_H-M   'P 1'
#
loop_
_entity.id
_entity.type
_entity.pdbx_description
1 polymer ?
#
loop_
_entity_poly.entity_id
_entity_poly.type
_entity_poly.pdbx_seq_one_letter_code
_entity_poly.pdbx_strand_id
1 'polypeptide(L)'
;MKVRNLFNTIAKKAAAATGSPWTFLAAVAIVVIWGISGPVFGFNDTWQLVINTGTTIITFLMVFLIQHTQNADTAAMQIKLDELIRATAEANNELLDLEELDEERLEEIRAEYERMAREAGDALLRVRACRAAPRDDEAV
;
A
#
# COMPACT_ATOMS: atom_id res chain seq x y z
N MET A 1 9.04 -18.78 -25.30
CA MET A 1 8.24 -17.95 -24.36
C MET A 1 9.23 -17.18 -23.48
N LYS A 2 9.28 -15.85 -23.56
CA LYS A 2 10.33 -15.04 -22.89
C LYS A 2 10.21 -15.20 -21.36
N VAL A 3 11.33 -15.42 -20.67
CA VAL A 3 11.44 -15.64 -19.21
C VAL A 3 10.63 -14.61 -18.40
N ARG A 4 10.63 -13.36 -18.84
CA ARG A 4 9.84 -12.26 -18.25
C ARG A 4 8.33 -12.53 -18.20
N ASN A 5 7.77 -13.12 -19.26
CA ASN A 5 6.33 -13.40 -19.31
C ASN A 5 5.95 -14.56 -18.38
N LEU A 6 6.84 -15.55 -18.25
CA LEU A 6 6.65 -16.68 -17.33
C LEU A 6 6.73 -16.18 -15.88
N PHE A 7 7.75 -15.40 -15.54
CA PHE A 7 7.90 -14.79 -14.23
C PHE A 7 6.67 -13.93 -13.88
N ASN A 8 6.23 -13.03 -14.76
CA ASN A 8 5.05 -12.20 -14.52
C ASN A 8 3.78 -13.03 -14.27
N THR A 9 3.60 -14.12 -15.00
CA THR A 9 2.41 -14.98 -14.86
C THR A 9 2.45 -15.75 -13.54
N ILE A 10 3.59 -16.33 -13.19
CA ILE A 10 3.79 -17.01 -11.91
C ILE A 10 3.61 -16.02 -10.77
N ALA A 11 4.21 -14.83 -10.89
CA ALA A 11 4.18 -13.82 -9.87
C ALA A 11 2.74 -13.38 -9.56
N LYS A 12 1.99 -12.98 -10.58
CA LYS A 12 0.59 -12.58 -10.42
C LYS A 12 -0.28 -13.68 -9.84
N LYS A 13 -0.10 -14.93 -10.30
CA LYS A 13 -0.86 -16.08 -9.78
C LYS A 13 -0.49 -16.40 -8.33
N ALA A 14 0.79 -16.37 -7.98
CA ALA A 14 1.26 -16.64 -6.62
C ALA A 14 0.81 -15.53 -5.65
N ALA A 15 0.88 -14.26 -6.04
CA ALA A 15 0.36 -13.14 -5.25
C ALA A 15 -1.16 -13.24 -5.05
N ALA A 16 -1.92 -13.51 -6.12
CA ALA A 16 -3.37 -13.68 -6.03
C ALA A 16 -3.77 -14.91 -5.20
N ALA A 17 -3.04 -16.01 -5.33
CA ALA A 17 -3.26 -17.21 -4.54
C ALA A 17 -3.01 -16.93 -3.06
N THR A 18 -1.83 -16.42 -2.70
CA THR A 18 -1.44 -16.16 -1.30
C THR A 18 -2.33 -15.14 -0.57
N GLY A 19 -2.97 -14.21 -1.29
CA GLY A 19 -3.95 -13.27 -0.73
C GLY A 19 -5.35 -13.84 -0.46
N SER A 20 -5.63 -15.10 -0.81
CA SER A 20 -6.95 -15.72 -0.63
C SER A 20 -7.16 -16.24 0.80
N PRO A 21 -8.37 -16.09 1.38
CA PRO A 21 -8.69 -16.70 2.67
C PRO A 21 -8.49 -18.22 2.70
N TRP A 22 -8.73 -18.89 1.57
CA TRP A 22 -8.59 -20.35 1.46
C TRP A 22 -7.13 -20.82 1.54
N THR A 23 -6.19 -20.07 0.95
CA THR A 23 -4.77 -20.40 1.04
C THR A 23 -4.21 -20.15 2.42
N PHE A 24 -4.71 -19.13 3.12
CA PHE A 24 -4.37 -18.92 4.53
C PHE A 24 -4.82 -20.11 5.39
N LEU A 25 -6.06 -20.57 5.20
CA LEU A 25 -6.58 -21.73 5.94
C LEU A 25 -5.77 -23.00 5.64
N ALA A 26 -5.40 -23.22 4.38
CA ALA A 26 -4.52 -24.32 3.98
C ALA A 26 -3.13 -24.21 4.61
N ALA A 27 -2.52 -23.02 4.66
CA ALA A 27 -1.24 -22.79 5.30
C ALA A 27 -1.30 -23.07 6.81
N VAL A 28 -2.35 -22.62 7.49
CA VAL A 28 -2.58 -22.94 8.91
C VAL A 28 -2.73 -24.45 9.12
N ALA A 29 -3.50 -25.13 8.27
CA ALA A 29 -3.64 -26.59 8.35
C ALA A 29 -2.30 -27.33 8.19
N ILE A 30 -1.44 -26.87 7.26
CA ILE A 30 -0.09 -27.41 7.07
C ILE A 30 0.75 -27.21 8.34
N VAL A 31 0.72 -26.03 8.95
CA VAL A 31 1.45 -25.74 10.20
C VAL A 31 0.95 -26.61 11.35
N VAL A 32 -0.37 -26.82 11.46
CA VAL A 32 -0.96 -27.71 12.48
C VAL A 32 -0.54 -29.16 12.27
N ILE A 33 -0.61 -29.68 11.04
CA ILE A 33 -0.15 -31.04 10.71
C ILE A 33 1.34 -31.20 11.02
N TRP A 34 2.16 -30.18 10.71
CA TRP A 34 3.57 -30.16 11.06
C TRP A 34 3.79 -30.19 12.58
N GLY A 35 3.02 -29.41 13.34
CA GLY A 35 3.04 -29.43 14.81
C GLY A 35 2.74 -30.81 15.38
N ILE A 36 1.72 -31.49 14.83
CA ILE A 36 1.30 -32.84 15.24
C ILE A 36 2.34 -33.91 14.87
N SER A 37 3.18 -33.68 13.86
CA SER A 37 4.29 -34.60 13.53
C SER A 37 5.44 -34.50 14.55
N GLY A 38 5.55 -33.39 15.28
CA GLY A 38 6.63 -33.14 16.25
C GLY A 38 6.84 -34.24 17.31
N PRO A 39 5.79 -34.75 17.99
CA PRO A 39 5.91 -35.87 18.93
C PRO A 39 6.46 -37.16 18.32
N VAL A 40 6.17 -37.43 17.04
CA VAL A 40 6.68 -38.62 16.32
C VAL A 40 8.19 -38.51 16.09
N PHE A 41 8.69 -37.29 15.85
CA PHE A 41 10.11 -37.01 15.64
C PHE A 41 10.86 -36.55 16.90
N GLY A 42 10.21 -36.59 18.06
CA GLY A 42 10.80 -36.19 19.34
C GLY A 42 11.20 -34.71 19.42
N PHE A 43 10.56 -33.84 18.63
CA PHE A 43 10.87 -32.40 18.54
C PHE A 43 12.37 -32.09 18.33
N ASN A 44 13.06 -32.94 17.58
CA ASN A 44 14.50 -32.83 17.37
C ASN A 44 14.92 -31.60 16.54
N ASP A 45 16.22 -31.31 16.52
CA ASP A 45 16.77 -30.15 15.80
C ASP A 45 16.47 -30.17 14.29
N THR A 46 16.36 -31.36 13.68
CA THR A 46 16.04 -31.49 12.26
C THR A 46 14.59 -31.08 11.97
N TRP A 47 13.65 -31.45 12.86
CA TRP A 47 12.25 -31.06 12.76
C TRP A 47 12.07 -29.55 12.91
N GLN A 48 12.83 -28.90 13.80
CA GLN A 48 12.80 -27.44 13.91
C GLN A 48 13.48 -26.75 12.71
N LEU A 49 14.62 -27.28 12.26
CA LEU A 49 15.40 -26.72 11.16
C LEU A 49 14.58 -26.67 9.86
N VAL A 50 13.84 -27.74 9.54
CA VAL A 50 13.08 -27.81 8.28
C VAL A 50 12.04 -26.70 8.18
N ILE A 51 11.27 -26.44 9.22
CA ILE A 51 10.25 -25.38 9.18
C ILE A 51 10.87 -23.98 9.21
N ASN A 52 11.93 -23.77 9.99
CA ASN A 52 12.62 -22.49 10.06
C ASN A 52 13.30 -22.15 8.74
N THR A 53 14.09 -23.06 8.19
CA THR A 53 14.78 -22.86 6.90
C THR A 53 13.78 -22.73 5.75
N GLY A 54 12.77 -23.59 5.70
CA GLY A 54 11.75 -23.55 4.65
C GLY A 54 10.97 -22.24 4.63
N THR A 55 10.46 -21.82 5.80
CA THR A 55 9.68 -20.58 5.92
C THR A 55 10.54 -19.36 5.61
N THR A 56 11.81 -19.34 6.01
CA THR A 56 12.74 -18.26 5.69
C THR A 56 12.93 -18.10 4.17
N ILE A 57 13.18 -19.20 3.45
CA ILE A 57 13.34 -19.17 1.99
C ILE A 57 12.05 -18.69 1.32
N ILE A 58 10.90 -19.25 1.72
CA ILE A 58 9.59 -18.85 1.17
C ILE A 58 9.35 -17.36 1.41
N THR A 59 9.63 -16.86 2.63
CA THR A 59 9.44 -15.45 2.99
C THR A 59 10.35 -14.54 2.17
N PHE A 60 11.63 -14.91 2.01
CA PHE A 60 12.57 -14.16 1.18
C PHE A 60 12.09 -14.07 -0.28
N LEU A 61 11.64 -15.19 -0.86
CA LEU A 61 11.05 -15.20 -2.20
C LEU A 61 9.76 -14.38 -2.28
N MET A 62 8.94 -14.43 -1.23
CA MET A 62 7.68 -13.68 -1.15
C MET A 62 7.92 -12.17 -1.15
N VAL A 63 8.98 -11.67 -0.52
CA VAL A 63 9.34 -10.23 -0.55
C VAL A 63 9.57 -9.77 -1.98
N PHE A 64 10.38 -10.48 -2.78
CA PHE A 64 10.59 -10.12 -4.19
C PHE A 64 9.30 -10.22 -5.01
N LEU A 65 8.49 -11.23 -4.73
CA LEU A 65 7.23 -11.45 -5.42
C LEU A 65 6.24 -10.30 -5.16
N ILE A 66 6.12 -9.90 -3.90
CA ILE A 66 5.30 -8.77 -3.46
C ILE A 66 5.81 -7.50 -4.10
N GLN A 67 7.12 -7.22 -4.04
CA GLN A 67 7.72 -6.03 -4.64
C GLN A 67 7.47 -5.95 -6.15
N HIS A 68 7.62 -7.05 -6.88
CA HIS A 68 7.34 -7.06 -8.32
C HIS A 68 5.88 -6.75 -8.64
N THR A 69 4.95 -7.36 -7.90
CA THR A 69 3.50 -7.15 -8.11
C THR A 69 3.12 -5.72 -7.71
N GLN A 70 3.59 -5.26 -6.54
CA GLN A 70 3.38 -3.90 -6.06
C GLN A 70 3.94 -2.85 -7.01
N ASN A 71 5.16 -3.03 -7.52
CA ASN A 71 5.76 -2.07 -8.46
C ASN A 71 4.91 -1.93 -9.74
N ALA A 72 4.42 -3.05 -10.28
CA ALA A 72 3.55 -3.03 -11.45
C ALA A 72 2.18 -2.36 -11.16
N ASP A 73 1.61 -2.62 -9.99
CA ASP A 73 0.33 -2.03 -9.58
C ASP A 73 0.46 -0.53 -9.28
N THR A 74 1.55 -0.10 -8.65
CA THR A 74 1.86 1.32 -8.40
C THR A 74 1.98 2.11 -9.71
N ALA A 75 2.76 1.59 -10.69
CA ALA A 75 2.88 2.23 -11.99
C ALA A 75 1.52 2.35 -12.71
N ALA A 76 0.67 1.32 -12.61
CA ALA A 76 -0.67 1.37 -13.18
C ALA A 76 -1.60 2.36 -12.45
N MET A 77 -1.40 2.59 -11.15
CA MET A 77 -2.12 3.63 -10.41
C MET A 77 -1.67 5.03 -10.82
N GLN A 78 -0.36 5.27 -10.95
CA GLN A 78 0.19 6.56 -11.43
C GLN A 78 -0.42 6.94 -12.79
N ILE A 79 -0.34 6.07 -13.79
CA ILE A 79 -0.91 6.32 -15.13
C ILE A 79 -2.41 6.67 -15.07
N LYS A 80 -3.17 6.03 -14.19
CA LYS A 80 -4.61 6.33 -14.04
C LYS A 80 -4.82 7.69 -13.38
N LEU A 81 -4.00 8.07 -12.41
CA LEU A 81 -4.05 9.39 -11.78
C LEU A 81 -3.64 10.48 -12.75
N ASP A 82 -2.61 10.25 -13.55
CA ASP A 82 -2.14 11.18 -14.58
C ASP A 82 -3.25 11.48 -15.59
N GLU A 83 -3.99 10.45 -16.05
CA GLU A 83 -5.12 10.65 -16.94
C GLU A 83 -6.25 11.47 -16.27
N LEU A 84 -6.50 11.27 -14.97
CA LEU A 84 -7.50 12.05 -14.23
C LEU A 84 -7.08 13.51 -14.04
N ILE A 85 -5.80 13.77 -13.72
CA ILE A 85 -5.24 15.13 -13.63
C ILE A 85 -5.36 15.81 -14.99
N ARG A 86 -4.91 15.15 -16.06
CA ARG A 86 -4.98 15.69 -17.43
C ARG A 86 -6.41 15.97 -17.89
N ALA A 87 -7.37 15.14 -17.51
CA ALA A 87 -8.77 15.30 -17.91
C ALA A 87 -9.52 16.38 -17.11
N THR A 88 -8.95 16.88 -16.00
CA THR A 88 -9.58 17.86 -15.13
C THR A 88 -9.13 19.29 -15.49
N ALA A 89 -10.07 20.12 -15.95
CA ALA A 89 -9.78 21.44 -16.54
C ALA A 89 -9.10 22.46 -15.59
N GLU A 90 -9.24 22.30 -14.27
CA GLU A 90 -8.62 23.16 -13.24
C GLU A 90 -7.44 22.50 -12.53
N ALA A 91 -7.02 21.30 -12.94
CA ALA A 91 -5.92 20.61 -12.28
C ALA A 91 -4.56 21.19 -12.70
N ASN A 92 -3.63 21.26 -11.75
CA ASN A 92 -2.27 21.70 -12.03
C ASN A 92 -1.53 20.59 -12.78
N ASN A 93 -1.28 20.79 -14.07
CA ASN A 93 -0.53 19.86 -14.92
C ASN A 93 0.91 19.65 -14.47
N GLU A 94 1.46 20.53 -13.63
CA GLU A 94 2.78 20.31 -13.02
C GLU A 94 2.81 19.14 -12.03
N LEU A 95 1.63 18.64 -11.62
CA LEU A 95 1.53 17.42 -10.80
C LEU A 95 1.66 16.13 -11.62
N LEU A 96 1.64 16.22 -12.95
CA LEU A 96 1.97 15.07 -13.79
C LEU A 96 3.45 14.75 -13.59
N ASP A 97 3.76 13.46 -13.42
CA ASP A 97 5.14 12.99 -13.29
C ASP A 97 5.87 13.49 -12.02
N LEU A 98 5.11 13.68 -10.93
CA LEU A 98 5.62 14.09 -9.62
C LEU A 98 6.74 13.18 -9.09
N GLU A 99 6.74 11.89 -9.45
CA GLU A 99 7.77 10.93 -9.04
C GLU A 99 9.14 11.14 -9.68
N GLU A 100 9.22 11.86 -10.81
CA GLU A 100 10.48 12.15 -11.50
C GLU A 100 11.06 13.53 -11.13
N LEU A 101 10.30 14.35 -10.39
CA LEU A 101 10.75 15.66 -9.93
C LEU A 101 11.89 15.57 -8.91
N ASP A 102 12.71 16.62 -8.89
CA ASP A 102 13.73 16.81 -7.88
C ASP A 102 13.11 17.09 -6.49
N GLU A 103 13.81 16.66 -5.44
CA GLU A 103 13.32 16.78 -4.06
C GLU A 103 13.00 18.23 -3.67
N GLU A 104 13.81 19.19 -4.12
CA GLU A 104 13.60 20.61 -3.83
C GLU A 104 12.28 21.11 -4.46
N ARG A 105 12.02 20.79 -5.73
CA ARG A 105 10.74 21.12 -6.37
C ARG A 105 9.56 20.40 -5.72
N LEU A 106 9.73 19.14 -5.32
CA LEU A 106 8.68 18.37 -4.64
C LEU A 106 8.30 19.00 -3.29
N GLU A 107 9.29 19.47 -2.53
CA GLU A 107 9.07 20.21 -1.28
C GLU A 107 8.37 21.55 -1.52
N GLU A 108 8.72 22.29 -2.57
CA GLU A 108 8.04 23.55 -2.93
C GLU A 108 6.55 23.34 -3.23
N ILE A 109 6.24 22.35 -4.07
CA ILE A 109 4.86 21.99 -4.40
C ILE A 109 4.11 21.58 -3.13
N ARG A 110 4.71 20.71 -2.30
CA ARG A 110 4.12 20.29 -1.03
C ARG A 110 3.83 21.47 -0.11
N ALA A 111 4.76 22.41 0.02
CA ALA A 111 4.60 23.59 0.87
C ALA A 111 3.44 24.48 0.39
N GLU A 112 3.25 24.61 -0.91
CA GLU A 112 2.11 25.33 -1.50
C GLU A 112 0.77 24.67 -1.16
N TYR A 113 0.64 23.35 -1.34
CA TYR A 113 -0.59 22.62 -0.99
C TYR A 113 -0.87 22.67 0.51
N GLU A 114 0.16 22.53 1.35
CA GLU A 114 0.00 22.67 2.80
C GLU A 114 -0.45 24.09 3.19
N ARG A 115 0.03 25.13 2.50
CA ARG A 115 -0.43 26.51 2.70
C ARG A 115 -1.91 26.65 2.33
N MET A 116 -2.32 26.16 1.16
CA MET A 116 -3.72 26.17 0.73
C MET A 116 -4.63 25.43 1.71
N ALA A 117 -4.20 24.26 2.21
CA ALA A 117 -4.95 23.48 3.19
C ALA A 117 -5.11 24.22 4.53
N ARG A 118 -4.04 24.90 5.00
CA ARG A 118 -4.09 25.74 6.20
C ARG A 118 -5.07 26.91 6.03
N GLU A 119 -4.99 27.63 4.92
CA GLU A 119 -5.89 28.75 4.62
C GLU A 119 -7.36 28.33 4.57
N ALA A 120 -7.66 27.20 3.93
CA ALA A 120 -9.00 26.63 3.91
C ALA A 120 -9.49 26.22 5.31
N GLY A 121 -8.61 25.63 6.13
CA GLY A 121 -8.89 25.29 7.53
C GLY A 121 -9.19 26.53 8.40
N ASP A 122 -8.38 27.57 8.29
CA ASP A 122 -8.56 28.83 9.03
C ASP A 122 -9.83 29.55 8.60
N ALA A 123 -10.15 29.58 7.31
CA ALA A 123 -11.40 30.12 6.79
C ALA A 123 -12.61 29.37 7.38
N LEU A 124 -12.56 28.04 7.45
CA LEU A 124 -13.59 27.21 8.09
C LEU A 124 -13.73 27.51 9.59
N LEU A 125 -12.63 27.68 10.31
CA LEU A 125 -12.65 28.05 11.73
C LEU A 125 -13.28 29.42 11.96
N ARG A 126 -12.95 30.41 11.12
CA ARG A 126 -13.56 31.75 11.18
C ARG A 126 -15.07 31.68 10.93
N VAL A 127 -15.52 30.94 9.92
CA VAL A 127 -16.95 30.74 9.65
C VAL A 127 -17.66 30.06 10.82
N ARG A 128 -17.05 29.03 11.43
CA ARG A 128 -17.61 28.37 12.62
C ARG A 128 -17.70 29.31 13.82
N ALA A 129 -16.66 30.11 14.06
CA ALA A 129 -16.64 31.10 15.13
C ALA A 129 -17.74 32.16 14.96
N CYS A 130 -17.92 32.70 13.75
CA CYS A 130 -19.01 33.62 13.44
C CYS A 130 -20.40 32.98 13.62
N ARG A 131 -20.55 31.69 13.31
CA ARG A 131 -21.83 30.97 13.47
C ARG A 131 -22.14 30.62 14.94
N ALA A 132 -21.13 30.49 15.78
CA ALA A 132 -21.27 30.20 17.20
C ALA A 132 -21.41 31.45 18.08
N ALA A 133 -21.21 32.65 17.51
CA ALA A 133 -21.45 33.89 18.23
C ALA A 133 -22.96 34.03 18.54
N PRO A 134 -23.34 34.32 19.80
CA PRO A 134 -24.75 34.51 20.17
C PRO A 134 -25.31 35.70 19.38
N ARG A 135 -26.51 35.56 18.80
CA ARG A 135 -27.20 36.67 18.14
C ARG A 135 -27.53 37.72 19.18
N ASP A 136 -27.03 38.91 18.92
CA ASP A 136 -27.23 40.17 19.64
C ASP A 136 -28.75 40.49 19.82
N ASP A 137 -29.60 39.86 19.02
CA ASP A 137 -31.06 40.01 19.00
C ASP A 137 -31.81 39.25 20.12
N GLU A 138 -31.15 38.36 20.88
CA GLU A 138 -31.76 37.69 22.05
C GLU A 138 -31.54 38.44 23.39
N ALA A 139 -30.90 39.61 23.34
CA ALA A 139 -30.61 40.46 24.49
C ALA A 139 -31.41 41.78 24.45
N VAL A 140 -32.74 41.71 24.27
CA VAL A 140 -33.67 42.84 24.53
C VAL A 140 -34.92 42.34 25.23
#